data_AF-A0A5E4JZU1-F1
#
_entry.id   AF-A0A5E4JZU1-F1
#
_cell.length_a   1.000
_cell.length_b   1.000
_cell.length_c   1.000
_cell.angle_alpha   90.00
_cell.angle_beta   90.00
_cell.angle_gamma   90.00
#
_symmetry.space_group_name_H-M   'P 1'
#
loop_
_entity.id
_entity.type
_entity.pdbx_description
1 polymer ?
#
loop_
_entity_poly.entity_id
_entity_poly.type
_entity_poly.pdbx_seq_one_letter_code
_entity_poly.pdbx_strand_id
1 'polypeptide(L)'
;MEYFLFALRNLRRKGVRSWLTLLGICIGIAAVVSLISLGDGLKIAVASQFGISSTELITVTAGGSGFSAPGSDVVKPLTKSDVDAIGRISSVDFALARNIETVSIGFNNKIIFTSATSIPDGDEKNFYKITDLKIADGRLLKDGDSKKVLIGYSLSQGSKNGFDKDITAGKKISILGENFTVAGVLKKQGSFMVDGIIFMYNSELKNLSKYGDNVDIIAVKVKDKDLINRTKIDIEKLMRERRNVPVDGEDFKVSTPEASLAQVNQILTAIQIFIVIVAFISIIIGAFGIANTMTTSVLERRKEIGIMKSIGAKNSQIFTQFFVESGFLGIIGGILGILLGISLGYIGTSQINNFFGANTSPQLNFGLILFSLFGSFFIGVLSGIFPAMKAAKQNPVEALSG
;
A
#
# COMPACT_ATOMS: atom_id res chain seq x y z
N MET A 1 5.54 38.55 -18.51
CA MET A 1 4.08 38.65 -18.37
C MET A 1 3.34 38.50 -19.70
N GLU A 2 3.76 39.18 -20.78
CA GLU A 2 3.09 39.07 -22.10
C GLU A 2 3.08 37.66 -22.69
N TYR A 3 4.20 36.93 -22.61
CA TYR A 3 4.29 35.54 -23.09
C TYR A 3 3.32 34.57 -22.39
N PHE A 4 3.01 34.81 -21.11
CA PHE A 4 2.12 33.97 -20.31
C PHE A 4 0.64 34.18 -20.68
N LEU A 5 0.22 35.44 -20.82
CA LEU A 5 -1.12 35.81 -21.27
C LEU A 5 -1.39 35.34 -22.71
N PHE A 6 -0.37 35.37 -23.58
CA PHE A 6 -0.47 34.86 -24.95
C PHE A 6 -0.68 33.34 -25.01
N ALA A 7 0.06 32.58 -24.18
CA ALA A 7 -0.07 31.12 -24.10
C ALA A 7 -1.46 30.69 -23.60
N LEU A 8 -1.99 31.34 -22.55
CA LEU A 8 -3.31 31.03 -22.00
C LEU A 8 -4.45 31.33 -22.99
N ARG A 9 -4.38 32.45 -23.72
CA ARG A 9 -5.37 32.81 -24.74
C ARG A 9 -5.35 31.84 -25.93
N ASN A 10 -4.17 31.37 -26.34
CA ASN A 10 -4.04 30.39 -27.43
C ASN A 10 -4.61 29.02 -27.06
N LEU A 11 -4.45 28.58 -25.81
CA LEU A 11 -5.06 27.34 -25.29
C LEU A 11 -6.59 27.37 -25.36
N ARG A 12 -7.21 28.51 -25.01
CA ARG A 12 -8.67 28.69 -25.04
C ARG A 12 -9.24 28.80 -26.45
N ARG A 13 -8.43 29.17 -27.45
CA ARG A 13 -8.84 29.35 -28.86
C ARG A 13 -8.69 28.09 -29.72
N LYS A 14 -7.99 27.03 -29.24
CA LYS A 14 -7.65 25.82 -30.02
C LYS A 14 -8.17 24.51 -29.39
N GLY A 15 -9.44 24.18 -29.65
CA GLY A 15 -10.04 22.84 -29.82
C GLY A 15 -9.78 21.66 -28.84
N VAL A 16 -10.57 20.59 -29.03
CA VAL A 16 -10.46 19.26 -28.39
C VAL A 16 -9.03 18.70 -28.40
N ARG A 17 -8.20 19.12 -29.37
CA ARG A 17 -6.84 18.61 -29.59
C ARG A 17 -5.80 19.11 -28.58
N SER A 18 -5.85 20.39 -28.17
CA SER A 18 -4.97 20.90 -27.10
C SER A 18 -5.35 20.27 -25.77
N TRP A 19 -6.65 20.04 -25.55
CA TRP A 19 -7.17 19.32 -24.38
C TRP A 19 -6.70 17.86 -24.34
N LEU A 20 -6.75 17.14 -25.48
CA LEU A 20 -6.28 15.76 -25.59
C LEU A 20 -4.77 15.64 -25.31
N THR A 21 -3.99 16.63 -25.73
CA THR A 21 -2.55 16.70 -25.51
C THR A 21 -2.21 16.90 -24.04
N LEU A 22 -2.89 17.86 -23.40
CA LEU A 22 -2.73 18.13 -21.97
C LEU A 22 -3.17 16.91 -21.14
N LEU A 23 -4.22 16.19 -21.56
CA LEU A 23 -4.67 14.98 -20.90
C LEU A 23 -3.59 13.90 -20.84
N GLY A 24 -2.84 13.65 -21.92
CA GLY A 24 -1.79 12.62 -21.91
C GLY A 24 -0.70 12.89 -20.86
N ILE A 25 -0.22 14.14 -20.79
CA ILE A 25 0.80 14.57 -19.81
C ILE A 25 0.22 14.58 -18.40
N CYS A 26 -1.01 15.08 -18.27
CA CYS A 26 -1.73 15.16 -17.01
C CYS A 26 -1.92 13.76 -16.41
N ILE A 27 -2.40 12.79 -17.19
CA ILE A 27 -2.61 11.40 -16.74
C ILE A 27 -1.27 10.75 -16.37
N GLY A 28 -0.23 10.91 -17.19
CA GLY A 28 1.09 10.34 -16.90
C GLY A 28 1.67 10.87 -15.59
N ILE A 29 1.61 12.18 -15.37
CA ILE A 29 2.12 12.81 -14.14
C ILE A 29 1.24 12.49 -12.94
N ALA A 30 -0.09 12.50 -13.12
CA ALA A 30 -1.03 12.14 -12.07
C ALA A 30 -0.76 10.71 -11.56
N ALA A 31 -0.56 9.75 -12.47
CA ALA A 31 -0.26 8.36 -12.12
C ALA A 31 1.04 8.23 -11.30
N VAL A 32 2.11 8.92 -11.71
CA VAL A 32 3.39 8.91 -10.99
C VAL A 32 3.24 9.52 -9.60
N VAL A 33 2.65 10.72 -9.51
CA VAL A 33 2.50 11.45 -8.24
C VAL A 33 1.57 10.69 -7.28
N SER A 34 0.43 10.18 -7.77
CA SER A 34 -0.51 9.42 -6.96
C SER A 34 0.12 8.15 -6.41
N LEU A 35 0.90 7.45 -7.23
CA LEU A 35 1.47 6.17 -6.83
C LEU A 35 2.64 6.33 -5.86
N ILE A 36 3.53 7.29 -6.06
CA ILE A 36 4.61 7.48 -5.09
C ILE A 36 4.02 7.85 -3.73
N SER A 37 3.03 8.75 -3.71
CA SER A 37 2.33 9.14 -2.48
C SER A 37 1.61 7.95 -1.82
N LEU A 38 0.93 7.11 -2.60
CA LEU A 38 0.23 5.93 -2.12
C LEU A 38 1.22 4.83 -1.68
N GLY A 39 2.34 4.67 -2.38
CA GLY A 39 3.38 3.69 -2.10
C GLY A 39 4.08 3.98 -0.77
N ASP A 40 4.41 5.24 -0.50
CA ASP A 40 4.97 5.64 0.80
C ASP A 40 3.94 5.45 1.92
N GLY A 41 2.68 5.81 1.69
CA GLY A 41 1.58 5.53 2.62
C GLY A 41 1.42 4.03 2.91
N LEU A 42 1.52 3.18 1.88
CA LEU A 42 1.42 1.73 2.00
C LEU A 42 2.63 1.13 2.70
N LYS A 43 3.86 1.63 2.46
CA LYS A 43 5.05 1.24 3.23
C LYS A 43 4.88 1.54 4.71
N ILE A 44 4.35 2.71 5.06
CA ILE A 44 4.07 3.06 6.46
C ILE A 44 2.98 2.16 7.06
N ALA A 45 1.90 1.89 6.32
CA ALA A 45 0.82 1.00 6.77
C ALA A 45 1.30 -0.45 6.98
N VAL A 46 2.16 -0.94 6.08
CA VAL A 46 2.78 -2.25 6.20
C VAL A 46 3.73 -2.25 7.39
N ALA A 47 4.57 -1.23 7.56
CA ALA A 47 5.48 -1.14 8.71
C ALA A 47 4.71 -1.09 10.04
N SER A 48 3.58 -0.37 10.11
CA SER A 48 2.73 -0.33 11.30
C SER A 48 2.08 -1.69 11.60
N GLN A 49 1.90 -2.54 10.58
CA GLN A 49 1.43 -3.91 10.77
C GLN A 49 2.44 -4.81 11.50
N PHE A 50 3.73 -4.48 11.46
CA PHE A 50 4.76 -5.27 12.15
C PHE A 50 5.03 -4.79 13.58
N GLY A 51 4.74 -3.55 13.96
CA GLY A 51 4.90 -3.06 15.33
C GLY A 51 6.32 -3.17 15.91
N ILE A 52 6.57 -2.58 17.08
CA ILE A 52 7.92 -2.55 17.69
C ILE A 52 8.31 -3.92 18.29
N SER A 53 7.33 -4.71 18.76
CA SER A 53 7.57 -5.98 19.45
C SER A 53 7.73 -7.19 18.50
N SER A 54 7.20 -7.11 17.27
CA SER A 54 7.23 -8.24 16.32
C SER A 54 8.54 -8.36 15.54
N THR A 55 9.49 -7.44 15.69
CA THR A 55 10.81 -7.54 15.02
C THR A 55 11.68 -8.67 15.57
N GLU A 56 11.30 -9.25 16.72
CA GLU A 56 11.99 -10.39 17.37
C GLU A 56 11.20 -11.70 17.26
N LEU A 57 10.11 -11.72 16.47
CA LEU A 57 9.23 -12.88 16.35
C LEU A 57 9.49 -13.63 15.07
N ILE A 58 9.93 -14.87 15.20
CA ILE A 58 9.92 -15.83 14.10
C ILE A 58 8.56 -16.50 14.08
N THR A 59 7.93 -16.63 12.91
CA THR A 59 6.67 -17.33 12.76
C THR A 59 6.87 -18.61 11.99
N VAL A 60 6.35 -19.72 12.51
CA VAL A 60 6.30 -21.01 11.80
C VAL A 60 4.85 -21.28 11.41
N THR A 61 4.61 -21.58 10.13
CA THR A 61 3.29 -21.94 9.62
C THR A 61 3.37 -23.27 8.89
N ALA A 62 2.28 -24.04 8.83
CA ALA A 62 2.24 -25.24 8.00
C ALA A 62 2.34 -24.88 6.51
N GLY A 63 2.98 -25.71 5.71
CA GLY A 63 3.12 -25.58 4.26
C GLY A 63 1.76 -25.70 3.61
N GLY A 64 1.49 -24.91 2.57
CA GLY A 64 0.17 -24.85 1.91
C GLY A 64 -0.84 -23.88 2.56
N SER A 65 -0.55 -23.28 3.72
CA SER A 65 -1.40 -22.26 4.36
C SER A 65 -1.27 -20.84 3.77
N GLY A 66 -0.65 -20.71 2.59
CA GLY A 66 -0.54 -19.47 1.81
C GLY A 66 -1.42 -19.50 0.55
N PHE A 67 -1.24 -18.54 -0.38
CA PHE A 67 -1.84 -18.47 -1.73
C PHE A 67 -1.42 -19.66 -2.65
N SER A 68 -1.47 -20.89 -2.14
CA SER A 68 -1.20 -22.09 -2.91
C SER A 68 -2.37 -22.39 -3.83
N ALA A 69 -2.05 -22.93 -5.01
CA ALA A 69 -3.06 -23.32 -5.99
C ALA A 69 -4.03 -24.35 -5.37
N PRO A 70 -5.35 -24.27 -5.66
CA PRO A 70 -6.30 -25.27 -5.21
C PRO A 70 -5.83 -26.68 -5.62
N GLY A 71 -5.64 -27.57 -4.64
CA GLY A 71 -5.21 -28.96 -4.86
C GLY A 71 -3.76 -29.29 -4.54
N SER A 72 -2.96 -28.36 -4.01
CA SER A 72 -1.65 -28.73 -3.44
C SER A 72 -1.82 -29.52 -2.14
N ASP A 73 -1.05 -30.61 -2.02
CA ASP A 73 -1.12 -31.68 -1.02
C ASP A 73 -1.44 -31.30 0.42
N VAL A 74 -2.07 -32.27 1.10
CA VAL A 74 -2.48 -32.31 2.51
C VAL A 74 -1.55 -31.49 3.40
N VAL A 75 -2.04 -30.35 3.88
CA VAL A 75 -1.40 -29.54 4.91
C VAL A 75 -1.35 -30.38 6.18
N LYS A 76 -0.21 -31.00 6.49
CA LYS A 76 0.01 -31.62 7.81
C LYS A 76 0.06 -30.47 8.82
N PRO A 77 -0.96 -30.32 9.69
CA PRO A 77 -1.05 -29.15 10.57
C PRO A 77 0.14 -29.11 11.55
N LEU A 78 0.47 -27.91 12.04
CA LEU A 78 1.37 -27.80 13.19
C LEU A 78 0.68 -28.38 14.42
N THR A 79 1.46 -28.92 15.35
CA THR A 79 0.90 -29.51 16.58
C THR A 79 1.47 -28.83 17.81
N LYS A 80 0.80 -28.97 18.95
CA LYS A 80 1.34 -28.50 20.23
C LYS A 80 2.72 -29.10 20.56
N SER A 81 2.97 -30.35 20.15
CA SER A 81 4.29 -30.98 20.32
C SER A 81 5.41 -30.25 19.58
N ASP A 82 5.10 -29.63 18.43
CA ASP A 82 6.07 -28.83 17.67
C ASP A 82 6.39 -27.52 18.41
N VAL A 83 5.39 -26.89 19.04
CA VAL A 83 5.57 -25.70 19.89
C VAL A 83 6.52 -26.01 21.04
N ASP A 84 6.27 -27.11 21.76
CA ASP A 84 7.08 -27.52 22.91
C ASP A 84 8.52 -27.86 22.50
N ALA A 85 8.71 -28.47 21.33
CA ALA A 85 10.03 -28.79 20.81
C ALA A 85 10.81 -27.52 20.42
N ILE A 86 10.18 -26.58 19.74
CA ILE A 86 10.79 -25.30 19.36
C ILE A 86 11.14 -24.47 20.60
N GLY A 87 10.28 -24.47 21.62
CA GLY A 87 10.52 -23.78 22.90
C GLY A 87 11.76 -24.26 23.67
N ARG A 88 12.29 -25.45 23.35
CA ARG A 88 13.50 -26.00 23.99
C ARG A 88 14.81 -25.61 23.30
N ILE A 89 14.74 -24.93 22.15
CA ILE A 89 15.94 -24.45 21.44
C ILE A 89 16.64 -23.39 22.29
N SER A 90 17.96 -23.49 22.44
CA SER A 90 18.74 -22.63 23.34
C SER A 90 18.61 -21.12 23.07
N SER A 91 18.42 -20.73 21.81
CA SER A 91 18.26 -19.33 21.37
C SER A 91 16.83 -18.79 21.48
N VAL A 92 15.85 -19.65 21.77
CA VAL A 92 14.44 -19.29 21.93
C VAL A 92 14.17 -18.90 23.38
N ASP A 93 13.51 -17.77 23.60
CA ASP A 93 13.00 -17.34 24.91
C ASP A 93 11.75 -18.16 25.26
N PHE A 94 10.77 -18.16 24.36
CA PHE A 94 9.57 -19.00 24.43
C PHE A 94 8.88 -19.13 23.06
N ALA A 95 8.02 -20.14 22.92
CA ALA A 95 7.22 -20.39 21.73
C ALA A 95 5.74 -20.55 22.12
N LEU A 96 4.84 -19.91 21.36
CA LEU A 96 3.40 -19.94 21.61
C LEU A 96 2.65 -20.48 20.39
N ALA A 97 1.66 -21.33 20.64
CA ALA A 97 0.67 -21.69 19.65
C ALA A 97 -0.30 -20.52 19.43
N ARG A 98 -0.62 -20.24 18.17
CA ARG A 98 -1.67 -19.30 17.78
C ARG A 98 -2.56 -19.94 16.75
N ASN A 99 -3.85 -19.85 17.01
CA ASN A 99 -4.89 -20.28 16.11
C ASN A 99 -5.66 -19.03 15.68
N ILE A 100 -6.01 -18.96 14.41
CA ILE A 100 -6.74 -17.86 13.83
C ILE A 100 -7.88 -18.44 13.01
N GLU A 101 -9.11 -18.07 13.38
CA GLU A 101 -10.29 -18.58 12.71
C GLU A 101 -11.23 -17.49 12.29
N THR A 102 -11.87 -17.67 11.14
CA THR A 102 -12.95 -16.79 10.71
C THR A 102 -14.23 -17.16 11.44
N VAL A 103 -14.75 -16.23 12.24
CA VAL A 103 -15.95 -16.39 13.05
C VAL A 103 -17.03 -15.40 12.62
N SER A 104 -18.29 -15.79 12.76
CA SER A 104 -19.41 -14.86 12.69
C SER A 104 -19.63 -14.22 14.06
N ILE A 105 -19.84 -12.92 14.08
CA ILE A 105 -20.16 -12.16 15.28
C ILE A 105 -21.50 -11.46 15.16
N GLY A 106 -22.38 -11.75 16.12
CA GLY A 106 -23.71 -11.18 16.25
C GLY A 106 -23.76 -10.12 17.34
N PHE A 107 -24.26 -8.93 17.01
CA PHE A 107 -24.57 -7.90 17.99
C PHE A 107 -25.73 -7.04 17.48
N ASN A 108 -26.71 -6.77 18.34
CA ASN A 108 -27.87 -5.92 18.02
C ASN A 108 -28.60 -6.32 16.71
N ASN A 109 -28.93 -7.61 16.56
CA ASN A 109 -29.59 -8.20 15.38
C ASN A 109 -28.81 -8.09 14.05
N LYS A 110 -27.52 -7.80 14.10
CA LYS A 110 -26.65 -7.79 12.92
C LYS A 110 -25.52 -8.78 13.09
N ILE A 111 -25.07 -9.33 11.96
CA ILE A 111 -24.01 -10.33 11.89
C ILE A 111 -22.94 -9.81 10.94
N ILE A 112 -21.69 -9.80 11.39
CA ILE A 112 -20.53 -9.59 10.52
C ILE A 112 -19.55 -10.74 10.68
N PHE A 113 -18.65 -10.91 9.73
CA PHE A 113 -17.59 -11.91 9.79
C PHE A 113 -16.27 -11.23 10.15
N THR A 114 -15.51 -11.84 11.05
CA THR A 114 -14.18 -11.36 11.44
C THR A 114 -13.28 -12.53 11.85
N SER A 115 -12.02 -12.26 12.17
CA SER A 115 -11.11 -13.26 12.72
C SER A 115 -11.11 -13.25 14.25
N ALA A 116 -11.15 -14.42 14.86
CA ALA A 116 -10.82 -14.64 16.27
C ALA A 116 -9.43 -15.27 16.35
N THR A 117 -8.64 -14.85 17.33
CA THR A 117 -7.33 -15.43 17.64
C THR A 117 -7.30 -15.98 19.05
N SER A 118 -6.58 -17.08 19.24
CA SER A 118 -6.40 -17.68 20.54
C SER A 118 -5.34 -16.97 21.39
N ILE A 119 -5.65 -16.81 22.67
CA ILE A 119 -4.69 -16.58 23.75
C ILE A 119 -4.36 -17.95 24.35
N PRO A 120 -3.08 -18.33 24.45
CA PRO A 120 -2.68 -19.58 25.09
C PRO A 120 -3.20 -19.67 26.53
N ASP A 121 -3.90 -20.77 26.85
CA ASP A 121 -4.40 -21.02 28.21
C ASP A 121 -3.20 -21.14 29.18
N GLY A 122 -3.22 -20.36 30.26
CA GLY A 122 -2.17 -20.37 31.30
C GLY A 122 -0.84 -19.70 30.89
N ASP A 123 -0.73 -19.18 29.67
CA ASP A 123 0.45 -18.42 29.22
C ASP A 123 0.08 -17.03 28.63
N GLU A 124 -0.99 -16.44 29.15
CA GLU A 124 -1.45 -15.11 28.72
C GLU A 124 -0.42 -14.01 29.00
N LYS A 125 0.45 -14.19 30.01
CA LYS A 125 1.50 -13.23 30.35
C LYS A 125 2.53 -13.09 29.23
N ASN A 126 3.02 -14.21 28.70
CA ASN A 126 3.95 -14.20 27.58
C ASN A 126 3.27 -13.70 26.30
N PHE A 127 1.99 -14.06 26.10
CA PHE A 127 1.19 -13.53 25.00
C PHE A 127 1.09 -12.00 25.05
N TYR A 128 0.72 -11.42 26.19
CA TYR A 128 0.62 -9.96 26.36
C TYR A 128 1.99 -9.26 26.27
N LYS A 129 3.06 -9.91 26.73
CA LYS A 129 4.44 -9.40 26.59
C LYS A 129 4.85 -9.28 25.11
N ILE A 130 4.48 -10.25 24.28
CA ILE A 130 4.73 -10.18 22.83
C ILE A 130 3.85 -9.12 22.17
N THR A 131 2.57 -9.08 22.51
CA THR A 131 1.57 -8.34 21.73
C THR A 131 1.42 -6.87 22.15
N ASP A 132 1.98 -6.45 23.29
CA ASP A 132 1.87 -5.11 23.89
C ASP A 132 0.42 -4.57 23.85
N LEU A 133 -0.56 -5.44 24.15
CA LEU A 133 -1.97 -5.07 24.10
C LEU A 133 -2.31 -4.08 25.21
N LYS A 134 -2.82 -2.91 24.79
CA LYS A 134 -3.28 -1.86 25.70
C LYS A 134 -4.79 -1.80 25.66
N ILE A 135 -5.41 -1.62 26.83
CA ILE A 135 -6.86 -1.53 26.97
C ILE A 135 -7.30 -0.06 26.85
N ALA A 136 -8.38 0.18 26.12
CA ALA A 136 -9.10 1.45 26.10
C ALA A 136 -10.31 1.45 27.05
N ASP A 137 -11.02 0.32 27.16
CA ASP A 137 -12.19 0.15 28.02
C ASP A 137 -12.22 -1.26 28.63
N GLY A 138 -12.65 -1.41 29.88
CA GLY A 138 -12.67 -2.69 30.60
C GLY A 138 -11.30 -3.18 31.08
N ARG A 139 -10.99 -4.47 30.85
CA ARG A 139 -9.73 -5.10 31.29
C ARG A 139 -9.27 -6.22 30.35
N LEU A 140 -7.97 -6.58 30.44
CA LEU A 140 -7.44 -7.80 29.83
C LEU A 140 -8.10 -9.05 30.43
N LEU A 141 -8.10 -10.14 29.66
CA LEU A 141 -8.52 -11.46 30.14
C LEU A 141 -7.53 -11.95 31.20
N LYS A 142 -8.07 -12.61 32.21
CA LYS A 142 -7.32 -13.22 33.30
C LYS A 142 -7.66 -14.70 33.36
N ASP A 143 -6.72 -15.48 33.88
CA ASP A 143 -6.93 -16.91 34.10
C ASP A 143 -8.25 -17.17 34.86
N GLY A 144 -9.00 -18.18 34.40
CA GLY A 144 -10.36 -18.49 34.86
C GLY A 144 -11.50 -17.68 34.25
N ASP A 145 -11.25 -16.72 33.36
CA ASP A 145 -12.32 -16.06 32.61
C ASP A 145 -12.92 -17.01 31.54
N SER A 146 -14.13 -17.53 31.79
CA SER A 146 -14.89 -18.30 30.79
C SER A 146 -15.94 -17.43 30.09
N LYS A 147 -16.18 -17.73 28.80
CA LYS A 147 -17.11 -17.01 27.91
C LYS A 147 -16.91 -15.49 27.89
N LYS A 148 -15.64 -15.07 27.95
CA LYS A 148 -15.24 -13.68 27.86
C LYS A 148 -14.22 -13.47 26.75
N VAL A 149 -14.28 -12.30 26.12
CA VAL A 149 -13.40 -11.95 24.99
C VAL A 149 -12.87 -10.53 25.10
N LEU A 150 -11.72 -10.28 24.46
CA LEU A 150 -11.27 -8.93 24.13
C LEU A 150 -11.61 -8.65 22.67
N ILE A 151 -12.01 -7.41 22.40
CA ILE A 151 -12.25 -6.97 21.02
C ILE A 151 -11.26 -5.89 20.61
N GLY A 152 -10.81 -5.96 19.37
CA GLY A 152 -10.02 -4.91 18.75
C GLY A 152 -10.77 -3.60 18.64
N TYR A 153 -10.02 -2.49 18.60
CA TYR A 153 -10.58 -1.14 18.55
C TYR A 153 -11.56 -0.95 17.38
N SER A 154 -11.21 -1.41 16.18
CA SER A 154 -12.08 -1.26 15.00
C SER A 154 -13.40 -1.98 15.21
N LEU A 155 -13.41 -3.22 15.73
CA LEU A 155 -14.65 -3.97 16.01
C LEU A 155 -15.56 -3.27 17.02
N SER A 156 -14.99 -2.51 17.97
CA SER A 156 -15.79 -1.73 18.94
C SER A 156 -16.58 -0.60 18.29
N GLN A 157 -16.12 -0.07 17.16
CA GLN A 157 -16.73 1.05 16.43
C GLN A 157 -17.89 0.55 15.57
N GLY A 158 -18.98 0.12 16.21
CA GLY A 158 -20.12 -0.48 15.54
C GLY A 158 -20.81 0.45 14.54
N SER A 159 -20.73 1.77 14.74
CA SER A 159 -21.18 2.79 13.78
C SER A 159 -20.43 2.73 12.43
N LYS A 160 -19.20 2.21 12.40
CA LYS A 160 -18.36 2.10 11.19
C LYS A 160 -18.33 0.68 10.61
N ASN A 161 -18.63 -0.32 11.43
CA ASN A 161 -18.47 -1.74 11.08
C ASN A 161 -19.79 -2.49 10.92
N GLY A 162 -20.90 -1.76 10.77
CA GLY A 162 -22.19 -2.33 10.41
C GLY A 162 -23.09 -2.68 11.58
N PHE A 163 -22.65 -2.63 12.85
CA PHE A 163 -23.46 -2.97 14.04
C PHE A 163 -24.39 -1.85 14.55
N ASP A 164 -24.33 -0.65 13.98
CA ASP A 164 -25.04 0.59 14.34
C ASP A 164 -24.72 1.16 15.72
N LYS A 165 -24.34 0.32 16.69
CA LYS A 165 -23.99 0.71 18.06
C LYS A 165 -22.62 0.20 18.43
N ASP A 166 -21.89 1.01 19.17
CA ASP A 166 -20.56 0.64 19.63
C ASP A 166 -20.61 -0.49 20.67
N ILE A 167 -19.63 -1.38 20.61
CA ILE A 167 -19.46 -2.49 21.54
C ILE A 167 -18.48 -2.04 22.62
N THR A 168 -18.95 -1.95 23.86
CA THR A 168 -18.17 -1.54 25.03
C THR A 168 -17.97 -2.74 25.97
N ALA A 169 -17.08 -2.60 26.94
CA ALA A 169 -16.91 -3.60 27.98
C ALA A 169 -18.24 -3.89 28.72
N GLY A 170 -18.44 -5.15 29.11
CA GLY A 170 -19.64 -5.65 29.78
C GLY A 170 -20.81 -6.01 28.85
N LYS A 171 -20.76 -5.65 27.56
CA LYS A 171 -21.81 -6.05 26.62
C LYS A 171 -21.70 -7.53 26.22
N LYS A 172 -22.84 -8.13 25.90
CA LYS A 172 -22.91 -9.48 25.33
C LYS A 172 -22.87 -9.42 23.81
N ILE A 173 -22.06 -10.27 23.21
CA ILE A 173 -21.98 -10.50 21.77
C ILE A 173 -22.14 -11.99 21.50
N SER A 174 -22.68 -12.35 20.35
CA SER A 174 -22.72 -13.73 19.89
C SER A 174 -21.48 -14.00 19.02
N ILE A 175 -20.79 -15.11 19.22
CA ILE A 175 -19.69 -15.60 18.38
C ILE A 175 -20.07 -17.01 17.95
N LEU A 176 -20.20 -17.27 16.65
CA LEU A 176 -20.66 -18.56 16.10
C LEU A 176 -21.99 -19.05 16.71
N GLY A 177 -22.87 -18.14 17.10
CA GLY A 177 -24.16 -18.46 17.73
C GLY A 177 -24.10 -18.61 19.25
N GLU A 178 -22.91 -18.63 19.87
CA GLU A 178 -22.74 -18.71 21.32
C GLU A 178 -22.56 -17.33 21.96
N ASN A 179 -23.04 -17.15 23.19
CA ASN A 179 -22.97 -15.86 23.88
C ASN A 179 -21.66 -15.67 24.66
N PHE A 180 -20.97 -14.57 24.38
CA PHE A 180 -19.76 -14.10 25.06
C PHE A 180 -19.97 -12.72 25.66
N THR A 181 -19.25 -12.43 26.75
CA THR A 181 -19.21 -11.09 27.35
C THR A 181 -17.90 -10.39 26.99
N VAL A 182 -17.97 -9.14 26.54
CA VAL A 182 -16.78 -8.34 26.24
C VAL A 182 -16.11 -7.93 27.54
N ALA A 183 -14.94 -8.50 27.84
CA ALA A 183 -14.16 -8.16 29.03
C ALA A 183 -13.43 -6.83 28.88
N GLY A 184 -13.02 -6.50 27.65
CA GLY A 184 -12.36 -5.24 27.36
C GLY A 184 -12.24 -4.95 25.87
N VAL A 185 -12.06 -3.67 25.58
CA VAL A 185 -11.80 -3.13 24.24
C VAL A 185 -10.36 -2.66 24.19
N LEU A 186 -9.64 -3.08 23.16
CA LEU A 186 -8.25 -2.68 22.95
C LEU A 186 -8.16 -1.22 22.48
N LYS A 187 -7.08 -0.54 22.87
CA LYS A 187 -6.70 0.75 22.31
C LYS A 187 -6.23 0.55 20.86
N LYS A 188 -6.53 1.52 20.00
CA LYS A 188 -6.12 1.49 18.58
C LYS A 188 -4.60 1.33 18.45
N GLN A 189 -4.16 0.25 17.80
CA GLN A 189 -2.75 -0.04 17.54
C GLN A 189 -2.31 0.34 16.12
N GLY A 190 -3.25 0.62 15.20
CA GLY A 190 -2.94 0.95 13.80
C GLY A 190 -2.53 -0.27 12.98
N SER A 191 -2.89 -1.46 13.45
CA SER A 191 -2.66 -2.75 12.82
C SER A 191 -4.00 -3.44 12.67
N PHE A 192 -4.44 -3.71 11.44
CA PHE A 192 -5.73 -4.35 11.19
C PHE A 192 -5.78 -5.78 11.76
N MET A 193 -4.63 -6.46 11.83
CA MET A 193 -4.50 -7.78 12.46
C MET A 193 -4.66 -7.76 13.99
N VAL A 194 -4.81 -6.57 14.61
CA VAL A 194 -5.05 -6.42 16.05
C VAL A 194 -6.35 -5.64 16.30
N ASP A 195 -6.54 -4.53 15.60
CA ASP A 195 -7.70 -3.67 15.77
C ASP A 195 -8.99 -4.31 15.22
N GLY A 196 -8.89 -5.21 14.24
CA GLY A 196 -10.02 -5.84 13.57
C GLY A 196 -10.42 -7.21 14.12
N ILE A 197 -9.74 -7.75 15.14
CA ILE A 197 -9.89 -9.15 15.55
C ILE A 197 -10.40 -9.30 16.99
N ILE A 198 -10.88 -10.50 17.30
CA ILE A 198 -11.32 -10.90 18.65
C ILE A 198 -10.23 -11.75 19.28
N PHE A 199 -9.96 -11.54 20.56
CA PHE A 199 -9.06 -12.39 21.34
C PHE A 199 -9.87 -13.17 22.37
N MET A 200 -9.68 -14.47 22.40
CA MET A 200 -10.32 -15.36 23.37
C MET A 200 -9.36 -16.49 23.75
N TYR A 201 -9.62 -17.16 24.86
CA TYR A 201 -8.79 -18.28 25.27
C TYR A 201 -8.82 -19.42 24.24
N ASN A 202 -7.69 -20.12 24.11
CA ASN A 202 -7.55 -21.21 23.15
C ASN A 202 -8.54 -22.35 23.43
N SER A 203 -8.82 -22.63 24.70
CA SER A 203 -9.88 -23.55 25.13
C SER A 203 -11.27 -23.16 24.60
N GLU A 204 -11.63 -21.88 24.67
CA GLU A 204 -12.91 -21.37 24.16
C GLU A 204 -12.96 -21.45 22.62
N LEU A 205 -11.87 -21.09 21.93
CA LEU A 205 -11.79 -21.18 20.48
C LEU A 205 -11.91 -22.64 20.01
N LYS A 206 -11.17 -23.58 20.63
CA LYS A 206 -11.21 -25.02 20.35
C LYS A 206 -12.58 -25.67 20.62
N ASN A 207 -13.38 -25.10 21.52
CA ASN A 207 -14.73 -25.57 21.76
C ASN A 207 -15.70 -25.07 20.68
N LEU A 208 -15.51 -23.84 20.21
CA LEU A 208 -16.31 -23.22 19.15
C LEU A 208 -16.00 -23.79 17.77
N SER A 209 -14.76 -24.23 17.55
CA SER A 209 -14.30 -24.73 16.26
C SER A 209 -13.58 -26.06 16.37
N LYS A 210 -13.66 -26.88 15.30
CA LYS A 210 -13.15 -28.26 15.30
C LYS A 210 -11.62 -28.35 15.19
N TYR A 211 -10.87 -27.52 15.94
CA TYR A 211 -9.43 -27.38 15.80
C TYR A 211 -8.61 -28.55 16.34
N GLY A 212 -9.14 -29.34 17.29
CA GLY A 212 -8.39 -30.45 17.88
C GLY A 212 -7.07 -29.98 18.50
N ASP A 213 -5.95 -30.62 18.16
CA ASP A 213 -4.60 -30.27 18.62
C ASP A 213 -3.77 -29.55 17.54
N ASN A 214 -4.44 -29.06 16.49
CA ASN A 214 -3.81 -28.36 15.38
C ASN A 214 -3.45 -26.92 15.79
N VAL A 215 -2.38 -26.42 15.20
CA VAL A 215 -1.85 -25.07 15.37
C VAL A 215 -1.65 -24.47 13.99
N ASP A 216 -2.09 -23.23 13.79
CA ASP A 216 -1.90 -22.54 12.52
C ASP A 216 -0.53 -21.88 12.44
N ILE A 217 -0.17 -21.21 13.54
CA ILE A 217 1.01 -20.37 13.64
C ILE A 217 1.70 -20.67 14.97
N ILE A 218 3.00 -20.95 14.92
CA ILE A 218 3.86 -20.94 16.11
C ILE A 218 4.62 -19.62 16.11
N ALA A 219 4.34 -18.78 17.09
CA ALA A 219 5.06 -17.53 17.31
C ALA A 219 6.23 -17.80 18.26
N VAL A 220 7.45 -17.52 17.80
CA VAL A 220 8.69 -17.83 18.51
C VAL A 220 9.41 -16.54 18.86
N LYS A 221 9.58 -16.27 20.14
CA LYS A 221 10.36 -15.13 20.63
C LYS A 221 11.82 -15.54 20.77
N VAL A 222 12.71 -14.83 20.08
CA VAL A 222 14.16 -15.05 20.20
C VAL A 222 14.70 -14.27 21.40
N LYS A 223 15.71 -14.82 22.09
CA LYS A 223 16.37 -14.14 23.24
C LYS A 223 17.09 -12.86 22.84
N ASP A 224 17.64 -12.82 21.63
CA ASP A 224 18.39 -11.70 21.08
C ASP A 224 18.05 -11.53 19.58
N LYS A 225 17.97 -10.28 19.10
CA LYS A 225 17.73 -9.94 17.69
C LYS A 225 18.81 -10.52 16.78
N ASP A 226 20.06 -10.52 17.22
CA ASP A 226 21.19 -10.97 16.41
C ASP A 226 21.15 -12.49 16.17
N LEU A 227 20.39 -13.23 16.99
CA LEU A 227 20.21 -14.67 16.87
C LEU A 227 19.06 -15.07 15.93
N ILE A 228 18.31 -14.14 15.34
CA ILE A 228 17.12 -14.47 14.53
C ILE A 228 17.47 -15.40 13.37
N ASN A 229 18.51 -15.08 12.60
CA ASN A 229 18.90 -15.88 11.44
C ASN A 229 19.41 -17.28 11.83
N ARG A 230 20.16 -17.37 12.94
CA ARG A 230 20.60 -18.66 13.48
C ARG A 230 19.42 -19.49 13.99
N THR A 231 18.54 -18.87 14.77
CA THR A 231 17.34 -19.51 15.32
C THR A 231 16.41 -20.01 14.23
N LYS A 232 16.27 -19.26 13.12
CA LYS A 232 15.55 -19.71 11.94
C LYS A 232 16.11 -21.05 11.44
N ILE A 233 17.43 -21.14 11.22
CA ILE A 233 18.09 -22.36 10.73
C ILE A 233 17.91 -23.52 11.71
N ASP A 234 18.03 -23.25 13.01
CA ASP A 234 17.85 -24.26 14.06
C ASP A 234 16.40 -24.80 14.08
N ILE A 235 15.40 -23.93 13.91
CA ILE A 235 13.99 -24.31 13.79
C ILE A 235 13.74 -25.13 12.52
N GLU A 236 14.26 -24.69 11.37
CA GLU A 236 14.12 -25.41 10.09
C GLU A 236 14.74 -26.81 10.18
N LYS A 237 15.90 -26.94 10.82
CA LYS A 237 16.53 -28.24 11.06
C LYS A 237 15.68 -29.13 11.97
N LEU A 238 15.24 -28.60 13.13
CA LEU A 238 14.39 -29.33 14.07
C LEU A 238 13.09 -29.81 13.41
N MET A 239 12.44 -28.93 12.65
CA MET A 239 11.17 -29.24 11.99
C MET A 239 11.35 -30.27 10.88
N ARG A 240 12.42 -30.19 10.08
CA ARG A 240 12.77 -31.23 9.09
C ARG A 240 12.97 -32.60 9.74
N GLU A 241 13.73 -32.67 10.83
CA GLU A 241 13.97 -33.92 11.56
C GLU A 241 12.67 -34.50 12.14
N ARG A 242 11.83 -33.67 12.77
CA ARG A 242 10.57 -34.10 13.38
C ARG A 242 9.51 -34.50 12.36
N ARG A 243 9.46 -33.82 11.21
CA ARG A 243 8.45 -34.05 10.17
C ARG A 243 8.88 -35.04 9.11
N ASN A 244 10.17 -35.39 9.07
CA ASN A 244 10.79 -36.27 8.10
C ASN A 244 10.58 -35.79 6.65
N VAL A 245 10.85 -34.50 6.41
CA VAL A 245 10.69 -33.85 5.10
C VAL A 245 12.04 -33.38 4.53
N PRO A 246 12.25 -33.48 3.20
CA PRO A 246 13.47 -33.00 2.55
C PRO A 246 13.48 -31.47 2.43
N VAL A 247 14.65 -30.89 2.16
CA VAL A 247 14.85 -29.43 2.03
C VAL A 247 13.98 -28.80 0.94
N ASP A 248 13.75 -29.51 -0.17
CA ASP A 248 12.97 -29.02 -1.31
C ASP A 248 11.49 -29.44 -1.28
N GLY A 249 11.03 -30.04 -0.17
CA GLY A 249 9.67 -30.56 0.02
C GLY A 249 9.11 -30.28 1.40
N GLU A 250 9.50 -29.15 2.00
CA GLU A 250 9.06 -28.76 3.34
C GLU A 250 7.55 -28.50 3.38
N ASP A 251 6.88 -29.16 4.32
CA ASP A 251 5.47 -28.97 4.65
C ASP A 251 5.29 -27.91 5.75
N PHE A 252 6.25 -27.00 5.89
CA PHE A 252 6.23 -25.89 6.83
C PHE A 252 7.01 -24.70 6.28
N LYS A 253 6.81 -23.51 6.86
CA LYS A 253 7.55 -22.31 6.50
C LYS A 253 7.98 -21.57 7.77
N VAL A 254 9.26 -21.24 7.86
CA VAL A 254 9.81 -20.39 8.93
C VAL A 254 10.07 -19.00 8.37
N SER A 255 9.30 -18.01 8.84
CA SER A 255 9.39 -16.63 8.36
C SER A 255 9.96 -15.72 9.45
N THR A 256 10.94 -14.91 9.06
CA THR A 256 11.48 -13.83 9.92
C THR A 256 10.78 -12.52 9.57
N PRO A 257 10.76 -11.54 10.49
CA PRO A 257 10.15 -10.23 10.24
C PRO A 257 10.78 -9.52 9.04
N GLU A 258 12.10 -9.61 8.90
CA GLU A 258 12.84 -9.03 7.76
C GLU A 258 12.44 -9.68 6.44
N ALA A 259 12.29 -11.00 6.39
CA ALA A 259 11.86 -11.70 5.18
C ALA A 259 10.43 -11.32 4.77
N SER A 260 9.51 -11.19 5.75
CA SER A 260 8.15 -10.72 5.50
C SER A 260 8.11 -9.28 4.97
N LEU A 261 8.90 -8.39 5.56
CA LEU A 261 9.02 -7.01 5.08
C LEU A 261 9.64 -6.93 3.68
N ALA A 262 10.69 -7.73 3.42
CA ALA A 262 11.34 -7.81 2.11
C ALA A 262 10.36 -8.29 1.04
N GLN A 263 9.54 -9.30 1.35
CA GLN A 263 8.52 -9.81 0.42
C GLN A 263 7.49 -8.74 0.07
N VAL A 264 6.98 -7.99 1.06
CA VAL A 264 6.04 -6.90 0.79
C VAL A 264 6.71 -5.80 -0.03
N ASN A 265 7.92 -5.39 0.34
CA ASN A 265 8.68 -4.39 -0.42
C ASN A 265 8.93 -4.84 -1.87
N GLN A 266 9.17 -6.12 -2.12
CA GLN A 266 9.34 -6.67 -3.46
C GLN A 266 8.05 -6.54 -4.28
N ILE A 267 6.89 -6.88 -3.71
CA ILE A 267 5.58 -6.71 -4.37
C ILE A 267 5.31 -5.23 -4.66
N LEU A 268 5.54 -4.35 -3.68
CA LEU A 268 5.38 -2.90 -3.84
C LEU A 268 6.29 -2.34 -4.94
N THR A 269 7.53 -2.81 -5.00
CA THR A 269 8.50 -2.41 -6.03
C THR A 269 8.06 -2.89 -7.41
N ALA A 270 7.52 -4.11 -7.53
CA ALA A 270 6.99 -4.61 -8.80
C ALA A 270 5.80 -3.78 -9.31
N ILE A 271 4.86 -3.42 -8.41
CA ILE A 271 3.74 -2.52 -8.73
C ILE A 271 4.26 -1.12 -9.16
N GLN A 272 5.26 -0.60 -8.45
CA GLN A 272 5.92 0.68 -8.79
C GLN A 272 6.52 0.64 -10.20
N ILE A 273 7.30 -0.39 -10.53
CA ILE A 273 7.92 -0.55 -11.84
C ILE A 273 6.86 -0.62 -12.94
N PHE A 274 5.81 -1.43 -12.76
CA PHE A 274 4.72 -1.55 -13.73
C PHE A 274 4.07 -0.20 -14.05
N ILE A 275 3.81 0.62 -13.02
CA ILE A 275 3.16 1.92 -13.21
C ILE A 275 4.13 2.97 -13.75
N VAL A 276 5.42 2.92 -13.40
CA VAL A 276 6.44 3.75 -14.05
C VAL A 276 6.48 3.47 -15.56
N ILE A 277 6.35 2.20 -15.99
CA ILE A 277 6.29 1.85 -17.41
C ILE A 277 5.03 2.45 -18.07
N VAL A 278 3.86 2.32 -17.44
CA VAL A 278 2.61 2.90 -17.96
C VAL A 278 2.68 4.43 -18.01
N ALA A 279 3.26 5.07 -17.00
CA ALA A 279 3.49 6.51 -16.96
C ALA A 279 4.46 6.96 -18.06
N PHE A 280 5.54 6.20 -18.28
CA PHE A 280 6.49 6.47 -19.35
C PHE A 280 5.82 6.43 -20.73
N ILE A 281 4.99 5.42 -21.01
CA ILE A 281 4.19 5.36 -22.24
C ILE A 281 3.24 6.55 -22.35
N SER A 282 2.57 6.94 -21.26
CA SER A 282 1.65 8.08 -21.24
C SER A 282 2.37 9.41 -21.51
N ILE A 283 3.57 9.57 -20.96
CA ILE A 283 4.45 10.72 -21.21
C ILE A 283 4.84 10.78 -22.70
N ILE A 284 5.19 9.65 -23.32
CA ILE A 284 5.51 9.60 -24.76
C ILE A 284 4.30 10.04 -25.59
N ILE A 285 3.10 9.54 -25.27
CA ILE A 285 1.86 9.95 -25.96
C ILE A 285 1.63 11.45 -25.80
N GLY A 286 1.82 11.99 -24.60
CA GLY A 286 1.76 13.42 -24.31
C GLY A 286 2.79 14.24 -25.08
N ALA A 287 4.02 13.76 -25.17
CA ALA A 287 5.12 14.38 -25.91
C ALA A 287 4.80 14.47 -27.42
N PHE A 288 4.31 13.39 -28.02
CA PHE A 288 3.83 13.41 -29.41
C PHE A 288 2.65 14.37 -29.59
N GLY A 289 1.75 14.44 -28.61
CA GLY A 289 0.68 15.43 -28.59
C GLY A 289 1.20 16.87 -28.64
N ILE A 290 2.21 17.20 -27.82
CA ILE A 290 2.83 18.54 -27.82
C ILE A 290 3.47 18.80 -29.18
N ALA A 291 4.27 17.87 -29.69
CA ALA A 291 4.96 18.02 -30.97
C ALA A 291 3.96 18.27 -32.11
N ASN A 292 2.85 17.53 -32.14
CA ASN A 292 1.82 17.68 -33.16
C ASN A 292 1.06 19.01 -33.02
N THR A 293 0.66 19.37 -31.80
CA THR A 293 0.00 20.65 -31.51
C THR A 293 0.91 21.83 -31.90
N MET A 294 2.20 21.74 -31.60
CA MET A 294 3.16 22.77 -31.96
C MET A 294 3.41 22.85 -33.45
N THR A 295 3.57 21.71 -34.13
CA THR A 295 3.71 21.69 -35.59
C THR A 295 2.51 22.36 -36.26
N THR A 296 1.31 22.07 -35.79
CA THR A 296 0.08 22.71 -36.27
C THR A 296 0.08 24.22 -35.97
N SER A 297 0.50 24.61 -34.76
CA SER A 297 0.60 26.03 -34.36
C SER A 297 1.55 26.82 -35.26
N VAL A 298 2.68 26.22 -35.65
CA VAL A 298 3.65 26.81 -36.58
C VAL A 298 3.05 26.99 -37.97
N LEU A 299 2.28 26.00 -38.46
CA LEU A 299 1.60 26.09 -39.76
C LEU A 299 0.52 27.18 -39.78
N GLU A 300 -0.29 27.28 -38.72
CA GLU A 300 -1.31 28.33 -38.60
C GLU A 300 -0.70 29.73 -38.50
N ARG A 301 0.45 29.86 -37.83
CA ARG A 301 1.16 31.13 -37.63
C ARG A 301 2.23 31.39 -38.70
N ARG A 302 2.22 30.64 -39.81
CA ARG A 302 3.25 30.73 -40.87
C ARG A 302 3.42 32.15 -41.41
N LYS A 303 2.31 32.85 -41.72
CA LYS A 303 2.34 34.25 -42.20
C LYS A 303 2.92 35.21 -41.15
N GLU A 304 2.54 35.07 -39.88
CA GLU A 304 3.08 35.89 -38.79
C GLU A 304 4.60 35.72 -38.66
N ILE A 305 5.09 34.48 -38.75
CA ILE A 305 6.54 34.17 -38.73
C ILE A 305 7.24 34.80 -39.93
N GLY A 306 6.64 34.72 -41.12
CA GLY A 306 7.15 35.37 -42.33
C GLY A 306 7.32 36.87 -42.16
N ILE A 307 6.30 37.56 -41.64
CA ILE A 307 6.35 39.01 -41.35
C ILE A 307 7.47 39.32 -40.36
N MET A 308 7.55 38.60 -39.24
CA MET A 308 8.59 38.81 -38.22
C MET A 308 10.00 38.66 -38.79
N LYS A 309 10.23 37.66 -39.67
CA LYS A 309 11.54 37.48 -40.29
C LYS A 309 11.85 38.54 -41.33
N SER A 310 10.85 39.02 -42.08
CA SER A 310 11.02 40.11 -43.05
C SER A 310 11.36 41.45 -42.40
N ILE A 311 10.93 41.69 -41.16
CA ILE A 311 11.32 42.88 -40.37
C ILE A 311 12.62 42.67 -39.56
N GLY A 312 13.29 41.52 -39.71
CA GLY A 312 14.63 41.28 -39.15
C GLY A 312 14.72 40.36 -37.92
N ALA A 313 13.67 39.63 -37.55
CA ALA A 313 13.74 38.67 -36.44
C ALA A 313 14.74 37.53 -36.74
N LYS A 314 15.63 37.24 -35.79
CA LYS A 314 16.62 36.16 -35.90
C LYS A 314 15.95 34.78 -35.73
N ASN A 315 16.50 33.76 -36.40
CA ASN A 315 16.05 32.36 -36.23
C ASN A 315 16.05 31.93 -34.76
N SER A 316 17.02 32.40 -33.96
CA SER A 316 17.09 32.11 -32.51
C SER A 316 15.92 32.70 -31.72
N GLN A 317 15.40 33.86 -32.11
CA GLN A 317 14.25 34.49 -31.44
C GLN A 317 12.97 33.69 -31.70
N ILE A 318 12.75 33.29 -32.96
CA ILE A 318 11.61 32.43 -33.34
C ILE A 318 11.71 31.06 -32.65
N PHE A 319 12.90 30.44 -32.66
CA PHE A 319 13.13 29.17 -31.97
C PHE A 319 12.81 29.29 -30.48
N THR A 320 13.35 30.29 -29.79
CA THR A 320 13.16 30.49 -28.35
C THR A 320 11.69 30.72 -28.01
N GLN A 321 10.95 31.45 -28.84
CA GLN A 321 9.51 31.65 -28.65
C GLN A 321 8.75 30.32 -28.61
N PHE A 322 8.91 29.47 -29.63
CA PHE A 322 8.20 28.18 -29.70
C PHE A 322 8.73 27.16 -28.69
N PHE A 323 10.03 27.19 -28.40
CA PHE A 323 10.66 26.37 -27.36
C PHE A 323 10.06 26.64 -25.99
N VAL A 324 9.96 27.92 -25.61
CA VAL A 324 9.36 28.36 -24.35
C VAL A 324 7.85 28.07 -24.33
N GLU A 325 7.14 28.30 -25.43
CA GLU A 325 5.71 27.98 -25.54
C GLU A 325 5.45 26.47 -25.28
N SER A 326 6.34 25.59 -25.75
CA SER A 326 6.23 24.13 -25.56
C SER A 326 6.53 23.72 -24.12
N GLY A 327 7.53 24.35 -23.50
CA GLY A 327 7.81 24.18 -22.07
C GLY A 327 6.63 24.61 -21.20
N PHE A 328 5.95 25.71 -21.54
CA PHE A 328 4.75 26.13 -20.82
C PHE A 328 3.60 25.13 -20.93
N LEU A 329 3.40 24.51 -22.10
CA LEU A 329 2.42 23.42 -22.23
C LEU A 329 2.76 22.25 -21.30
N GLY A 330 4.05 21.90 -21.20
CA GLY A 330 4.55 20.89 -20.27
C GLY A 330 4.30 21.26 -18.80
N ILE A 331 4.54 22.52 -18.41
CA ILE A 331 4.27 23.02 -17.05
C ILE A 331 2.77 22.96 -16.74
N ILE A 332 1.91 23.43 -17.65
CA ILE A 332 0.46 23.43 -17.44
C ILE A 332 -0.06 22.00 -17.29
N GLY A 333 0.36 21.09 -18.17
CA GLY A 333 0.03 19.67 -18.06
C GLY A 333 0.55 19.05 -16.76
N GLY A 334 1.74 19.44 -16.31
CA GLY A 334 2.34 19.00 -15.06
C GLY A 334 1.62 19.50 -13.82
N ILE A 335 1.24 20.78 -13.77
CA ILE A 335 0.45 21.33 -12.65
C ILE A 335 -0.89 20.61 -12.55
N LEU A 336 -1.60 20.45 -13.68
CA LEU A 336 -2.88 19.73 -13.70
C LEU A 336 -2.70 18.26 -13.27
N GLY A 337 -1.65 17.60 -13.77
CA GLY A 337 -1.32 16.22 -13.39
C GLY A 337 -1.00 16.08 -11.91
N ILE A 338 -0.21 16.99 -11.34
CA ILE A 338 0.12 17.02 -9.90
C ILE A 338 -1.15 17.22 -9.08
N LEU A 339 -2.01 18.17 -9.44
CA LEU A 339 -3.27 18.43 -8.73
C LEU A 339 -4.19 17.20 -8.75
N LEU A 340 -4.34 16.55 -9.91
CA LEU A 340 -5.10 15.30 -10.02
C LEU A 340 -4.44 14.17 -9.23
N GLY A 341 -3.12 14.00 -9.34
CA GLY A 341 -2.37 12.96 -8.65
C GLY A 341 -2.45 13.07 -7.12
N ILE A 342 -2.34 14.29 -6.59
CA ILE A 342 -2.53 14.59 -5.17
C ILE A 342 -3.98 14.26 -4.77
N SER A 343 -4.96 14.70 -5.55
CA SER A 343 -6.38 14.45 -5.26
C SER A 343 -6.69 12.95 -5.23
N LEU A 344 -6.22 12.19 -6.22
CA LEU A 344 -6.33 10.73 -6.27
C LEU A 344 -5.57 10.06 -5.12
N GLY A 345 -4.40 10.58 -4.74
CA GLY A 345 -3.64 10.11 -3.59
C GLY A 345 -4.40 10.28 -2.26
N TYR A 346 -5.02 11.44 -2.04
CA TYR A 346 -5.88 11.68 -0.87
C TYR A 346 -7.11 10.78 -0.84
N ILE A 347 -7.79 10.63 -1.98
CA ILE A 347 -8.96 9.74 -2.07
C ILE A 347 -8.54 8.29 -1.81
N GLY A 348 -7.46 7.83 -2.45
CA GLY A 348 -6.94 6.47 -2.28
C GLY A 348 -6.50 6.17 -0.85
N THR A 349 -5.74 7.07 -0.23
CA THR A 349 -5.32 6.92 1.17
C THR A 349 -6.50 6.99 2.15
N SER A 350 -7.50 7.86 1.91
CA SER A 350 -8.71 7.88 2.71
C SER A 350 -9.50 6.56 2.62
N GLN A 351 -9.58 5.96 1.43
CA GLN A 351 -10.24 4.66 1.25
C GLN A 351 -9.44 3.54 1.95
N ILE A 352 -8.11 3.55 1.84
CA ILE A 352 -7.24 2.61 2.57
C ILE A 352 -7.42 2.77 4.08
N ASN A 353 -7.46 3.99 4.61
CA ASN A 353 -7.67 4.24 6.04
C ASN A 353 -9.04 3.77 6.53
N ASN A 354 -10.08 3.94 5.71
CA ASN A 354 -11.43 3.46 6.04
C ASN A 354 -11.53 1.94 6.00
N PHE A 355 -10.89 1.29 5.02
CA PHE A 355 -10.96 -0.15 4.84
C PHE A 355 -10.03 -0.92 5.79
N PHE A 356 -8.82 -0.42 6.02
CA PHE A 356 -7.79 -1.07 6.84
C PHE A 356 -7.64 -0.47 8.26
N GLY A 357 -8.41 0.56 8.60
CA GLY A 357 -8.32 1.21 9.93
C GLY A 357 -6.99 1.92 10.21
N ALA A 358 -6.10 2.02 9.22
CA ALA A 358 -4.82 2.70 9.33
C ALA A 358 -5.00 4.22 9.47
N ASN A 359 -4.03 4.91 10.08
CA ASN A 359 -3.95 6.37 10.14
C ASN A 359 -2.80 6.85 9.25
N THR A 360 -2.78 6.46 7.98
CA THR A 360 -1.73 6.93 7.07
C THR A 360 -2.18 8.22 6.41
N SER A 361 -1.42 9.29 6.62
CA SER A 361 -1.63 10.54 5.88
C SER A 361 -0.77 10.48 4.63
N PRO A 362 -1.28 10.83 3.44
CA PRO A 362 -0.45 10.98 2.26
C PRO A 362 0.62 12.02 2.56
N GLN A 363 1.88 11.61 2.49
CA GLN A 363 2.99 12.54 2.69
C GLN A 363 3.24 13.28 1.38
N LEU A 364 2.91 14.57 1.36
CA LEU A 364 3.27 15.46 0.27
C LEU A 364 4.76 15.75 0.35
N ASN A 365 5.55 14.98 -0.40
CA ASN A 365 6.96 15.27 -0.56
C ASN A 365 7.13 16.43 -1.57
N PHE A 366 7.54 17.59 -1.06
CA PHE A 366 7.79 18.77 -1.89
C PHE A 366 8.82 18.50 -3.00
N GLY A 367 9.78 17.61 -2.76
CA GLY A 367 10.73 17.14 -3.76
C GLY A 367 10.08 16.41 -4.93
N LEU A 368 9.01 15.64 -4.71
CA LEU A 368 8.27 14.98 -5.79
C LEU A 368 7.53 15.98 -6.67
N ILE A 369 6.88 16.97 -6.05
CA ILE A 369 6.18 18.04 -6.78
C ILE A 369 7.17 18.78 -7.68
N LEU A 370 8.31 19.18 -7.13
CA LEU A 370 9.33 19.92 -7.87
C LEU A 370 9.94 19.06 -9.00
N PHE A 371 10.22 17.78 -8.73
CA PHE A 371 10.74 16.84 -9.73
C PHE A 371 9.74 16.59 -10.86
N SER A 372 8.45 16.40 -10.54
CA SER A 372 7.39 16.22 -11.54
C SER A 372 7.19 17.47 -12.40
N LEU A 373 7.24 18.67 -11.80
CA LEU A 373 7.11 19.93 -12.53
C LEU A 373 8.31 20.18 -13.46
N PHE A 374 9.52 19.91 -12.96
CA PHE A 374 10.73 20.05 -13.77
C PHE A 374 10.75 19.02 -14.91
N GLY A 375 10.38 17.76 -14.62
CA GLY A 375 10.25 16.70 -15.61
C GLY A 375 9.23 17.06 -16.69
N SER A 376 8.07 17.61 -16.31
CA SER A 376 7.03 18.00 -17.26
C SER A 376 7.46 19.17 -18.17
N PHE A 377 8.15 20.16 -17.61
CA PHE A 377 8.76 21.23 -18.39
C PHE A 377 9.78 20.68 -19.37
N PHE A 378 10.67 19.79 -18.91
CA PHE A 378 11.72 19.20 -19.74
C PHE A 378 11.13 18.38 -20.89
N ILE A 379 10.10 17.56 -20.64
CA ILE A 379 9.38 16.82 -21.67
C ILE A 379 8.72 17.76 -22.67
N GLY A 380 8.06 18.83 -22.19
CA GLY A 380 7.42 19.82 -23.06
C GLY A 380 8.42 20.51 -23.98
N VAL A 381 9.56 20.91 -23.41
CA VAL A 381 10.68 21.48 -24.15
C VAL A 381 11.20 20.51 -25.22
N LEU A 382 11.55 19.28 -24.85
CA LEU A 382 12.09 18.28 -25.78
C LEU A 382 11.15 18.01 -26.94
N SER A 383 9.85 17.90 -26.64
CA SER A 383 8.80 17.70 -27.64
C SER A 383 8.66 18.88 -28.61
N GLY A 384 8.96 20.10 -28.12
CA GLY A 384 8.89 21.34 -28.88
C GLY A 384 10.10 21.65 -29.77
N ILE A 385 11.23 20.96 -29.59
CA ILE A 385 12.48 21.25 -30.32
C ILE A 385 12.28 21.16 -31.83
N PHE A 386 11.75 20.03 -32.31
CA PHE A 386 11.58 19.81 -33.75
C PHE A 386 10.63 20.85 -34.40
N PRO A 387 9.42 21.10 -33.86
CA PRO A 387 8.55 22.16 -34.37
C PRO A 387 9.20 23.55 -34.32
N ALA A 388 9.87 23.90 -33.23
CA ALA A 388 10.53 25.19 -33.06
C ALA A 388 11.66 25.40 -34.08
N MET A 389 12.45 24.35 -34.35
CA MET A 389 13.47 24.37 -35.41
C MET A 389 12.85 24.59 -36.79
N LYS A 390 11.72 23.93 -37.07
CA LYS A 390 11.00 24.07 -38.34
C LYS A 390 10.47 25.51 -38.51
N ALA A 391 9.88 26.09 -37.47
CA ALA A 391 9.43 27.48 -37.45
C ALA A 391 10.59 28.47 -37.70
N ALA A 392 11.70 28.28 -37.00
CA ALA A 392 12.86 29.15 -37.11
C ALA A 392 13.49 29.13 -38.52
N LYS A 393 13.48 27.98 -39.20
CA LYS A 393 14.04 27.81 -40.55
C LYS A 393 13.08 28.20 -41.69
N GLN A 394 11.88 28.68 -41.39
CA GLN A 394 10.90 29.03 -42.42
C GLN A 394 11.41 30.16 -43.34
N ASN A 395 11.24 30.00 -44.65
CA ASN A 395 11.57 31.01 -45.65
C ASN A 395 10.53 32.16 -45.61
N PRO A 396 10.93 33.44 -45.41
CA PRO A 396 10.01 34.56 -45.34
C PRO A 396 9.16 34.76 -46.61
N VAL A 397 9.75 34.51 -47.79
CA VAL A 397 9.08 34.70 -49.08
C VAL A 397 7.96 33.68 -49.25
N GLU A 398 8.27 32.40 -49.06
CA GLU A 398 7.29 31.31 -49.12
C GLU A 398 6.19 31.44 -48.06
N ALA A 399 6.54 31.95 -46.87
CA ALA A 399 5.58 32.14 -45.79
C ALA A 399 4.53 33.22 -46.09
N LEU A 400 4.89 34.22 -46.92
CA LEU A 400 4.01 35.32 -47.31
C LEU A 400 3.20 35.00 -48.57
N SER A 401 3.76 34.23 -49.50
CA SER A 401 3.12 33.89 -50.78
C SER A 401 2.03 32.82 -50.68
N GLY A 402 1.98 32.05 -49.58
CA GLY A 402 1.00 30.97 -49.35
C GLY A 402 1.63 29.61 -49.25
#